data_AF-A0A4Q5SFR6-F1
#
_entry.id   AF-A0A4Q5SFR6-F1
#
_cell.length_a   1.000
_cell.length_b   1.000
_cell.length_c   1.000
_cell.angle_alpha   90.00
_cell.angle_beta   90.00
_cell.angle_gamma   90.00
#
_symmetry.space_group_name_H-M   'P 1'
#
loop_
_entity.id
_entity.type
_entity.pdbx_description
1 polymer ?
#
loop_
_entity_poly.entity_id
_entity_poly.type
_entity_poly.pdbx_seq_one_letter_code
_entity_poly.pdbx_strand_id
1 'polypeptide(L)'
;MRKSSLLIAAFTLFFGAANAQTYTLQSPDKHLQVNIVVNDSITYAVSYKNNPLITPSAISLTLDKGILGKSAKVIKTKTGSHNA
;
A
#
# COMPACT_ATOMS: atom_id res chain seq x y z
N MET A 1 12.15 -24.51 -35.26
CA MET A 1 12.39 -23.49 -34.21
C MET A 1 11.39 -22.32 -34.23
N ARG A 2 10.09 -22.53 -34.58
CA ARG A 2 9.11 -21.41 -34.67
C ARG A 2 7.91 -21.53 -33.71
N LYS A 3 7.64 -22.72 -33.18
CA LYS A 3 6.49 -22.96 -32.28
C LYS A 3 6.87 -22.87 -30.79
N SER A 4 8.13 -23.16 -30.44
CA SER A 4 8.59 -23.10 -29.04
C SER A 4 8.83 -21.66 -28.56
N SER A 5 9.14 -20.71 -29.46
CA SER A 5 9.29 -19.29 -29.10
C SER A 5 7.96 -18.62 -28.72
N LEU A 6 6.83 -19.12 -29.25
CA LEU A 6 5.49 -18.61 -28.91
C LEU A 6 5.06 -19.00 -27.49
N LEU A 7 5.53 -20.16 -26.97
CA LEU A 7 5.24 -20.60 -25.60
C LEU A 7 6.00 -19.80 -24.54
N ILE A 8 7.21 -19.33 -24.86
CA ILE A 8 8.03 -18.52 -23.94
C ILE A 8 7.45 -17.10 -23.82
N ALA A 9 6.91 -16.54 -24.90
CA ALA A 9 6.28 -15.21 -24.90
C ALA A 9 4.95 -15.16 -24.12
N ALA A 10 4.25 -16.29 -23.96
CA ALA A 10 3.03 -16.37 -23.16
C ALA A 10 3.31 -16.47 -21.65
N PHE A 11 4.50 -16.95 -21.25
CA PHE A 11 4.86 -17.16 -19.84
C PHE A 11 5.29 -15.86 -19.12
N THR A 12 5.72 -14.84 -19.85
CA THR A 12 6.15 -13.55 -19.28
C THR A 12 5.00 -12.66 -18.79
N LEU A 13 3.75 -12.97 -19.13
CA LEU A 13 2.57 -12.19 -18.72
C LEU A 13 2.13 -12.46 -17.26
N PHE A 14 2.75 -13.43 -16.58
CA PHE A 14 2.41 -13.82 -15.20
C PHE A 14 3.36 -13.27 -14.13
N PHE A 15 4.34 -12.42 -14.49
CA PHE A 15 5.23 -11.81 -13.50
C PHE A 15 4.52 -10.72 -12.69
N GLY A 16 3.88 -11.16 -11.60
CA GLY A 16 3.87 -10.49 -10.30
C GLY A 16 3.01 -9.22 -10.18
N ALA A 17 1.71 -9.38 -9.97
CA ALA A 17 0.97 -8.37 -9.21
C ALA A 17 1.54 -8.35 -7.79
N ALA A 18 2.36 -7.36 -7.45
CA ALA A 18 2.73 -7.10 -6.07
C ALA A 18 1.44 -6.90 -5.27
N ASN A 19 1.16 -7.81 -4.33
CA ASN A 19 -0.06 -7.78 -3.53
C ASN A 19 0.07 -6.68 -2.47
N ALA A 20 -0.11 -5.43 -2.90
CA ALA A 20 -0.12 -4.29 -2.02
C ALA A 20 -1.38 -4.35 -1.13
N GLN A 21 -1.18 -4.40 0.19
CA GLN A 21 -2.30 -4.39 1.13
C GLN A 21 -2.74 -2.96 1.38
N THR A 22 -4.01 -2.66 1.10
CA THR A 22 -4.56 -1.31 1.21
C THR A 22 -5.55 -1.23 2.38
N TYR A 23 -5.45 -0.16 3.16
CA TYR A 23 -6.38 0.17 4.23
C TYR A 23 -6.92 1.57 4.06
N THR A 24 -8.19 1.75 4.39
CA THR A 24 -8.86 3.04 4.31
C THR A 24 -9.41 3.40 5.69
N LEU A 25 -9.12 4.62 6.13
CA LEU A 25 -9.72 5.24 7.31
C LEU A 25 -10.46 6.50 6.88
N GLN A 26 -11.66 6.71 7.41
CA GLN A 26 -12.49 7.88 7.12
C GLN A 26 -12.82 8.64 8.41
N SER A 27 -12.91 9.95 8.32
CA SER A 27 -13.48 10.77 9.40
C SER A 27 -14.96 10.42 9.62
N PRO A 28 -15.54 10.72 10.80
CA PRO A 28 -16.95 10.44 11.09
C PRO A 28 -17.92 11.04 10.05
N ASP A 29 -17.61 12.23 9.54
CA ASP A 29 -18.38 12.93 8.50
C ASP A 29 -18.03 12.49 7.06
N LYS A 30 -17.08 11.56 6.91
CA LYS A 30 -16.60 10.97 5.65
C LYS A 30 -15.96 11.97 4.68
N HIS A 31 -15.69 13.20 5.10
CA HIS A 31 -15.05 14.18 4.22
C HIS A 31 -13.53 13.99 4.15
N LEU A 32 -12.89 13.46 5.19
CA LEU A 32 -11.46 13.20 5.21
C LEU A 32 -11.22 11.70 5.09
N GLN A 33 -10.37 11.31 4.14
CA GLN A 33 -9.99 9.93 3.90
C GLN A 33 -8.48 9.78 3.95
N VAL A 34 -8.02 8.74 4.64
CA VAL A 34 -6.62 8.31 4.66
C VAL A 34 -6.54 6.94 4.02
N ASN A 35 -5.70 6.80 3.00
CA ASN A 35 -5.39 5.51 2.38
C ASN A 35 -3.96 5.12 2.74
N ILE A 36 -3.79 3.92 3.29
CA ILE A 36 -2.51 3.35 3.68
C ILE A 36 -2.23 2.16 2.77
N VAL A 37 -1.10 2.17 2.09
CA VAL A 37 -0.68 1.08 1.19
C VAL A 37 0.60 0.46 1.74
N VAL A 38 0.57 -0.85 1.96
CA VAL A 38 1.70 -1.64 2.47
C VAL A 38 2.18 -2.58 1.36
N ASN A 39 3.40 -2.35 0.90
CA ASN A 39 4.13 -3.21 -0.04
C ASN A 39 5.62 -3.23 0.37
N ASP A 40 6.55 -2.94 -0.54
CA ASP A 40 7.97 -2.75 -0.22
C ASP A 40 8.23 -1.57 0.73
N SER A 41 7.29 -0.62 0.78
CA SER A 41 7.25 0.47 1.75
C SER A 41 5.82 0.66 2.26
N ILE A 42 5.68 1.25 3.45
CA ILE A 42 4.40 1.76 3.93
C ILE A 42 4.23 3.20 3.43
N THR A 43 3.16 3.47 2.70
CA THR A 43 2.81 4.83 2.24
C THR A 43 1.42 5.21 2.74
N TYR A 44 1.20 6.51 2.93
CA TYR A 44 -0.13 7.04 3.21
C TYR A 44 -0.45 8.21 2.27
N ALA A 45 -1.73 8.34 1.93
CA ALA A 45 -2.27 9.47 1.20
C ALA A 45 -3.50 10.01 1.94
N VAL A 46 -3.72 11.32 1.87
CA VAL A 46 -4.86 11.98 2.52
C VAL A 46 -5.63 12.78 1.49
N SER A 47 -6.95 12.66 1.49
CA SER A 47 -7.85 13.47 0.68
C SER A 47 -8.94 14.10 1.52
N TYR A 48 -9.39 15.28 1.10
CA TYR A 48 -10.57 15.95 1.62
C TYR A 48 -11.58 16.17 0.51
N LYS A 49 -12.77 15.56 0.63
CA LYS A 49 -13.83 15.57 -0.40
C LYS A 49 -13.28 15.20 -1.78
N ASN A 50 -12.51 14.12 -1.85
CA ASN A 50 -11.79 13.63 -3.04
C ASN A 50 -10.67 14.53 -3.59
N ASN A 51 -10.39 15.68 -2.97
CA ASN A 51 -9.24 16.50 -3.33
C ASN A 51 -7.99 15.98 -2.59
N PRO A 52 -6.91 15.59 -3.29
CA PRO A 52 -5.67 15.18 -2.64
C PRO A 52 -5.09 16.32 -1.80
N LEU A 53 -4.89 16.07 -0.50
CA LEU A 53 -4.16 16.97 0.41
C LEU A 53 -2.72 16.51 0.61
N ILE A 54 -2.52 15.19 0.69
CA ILE A 54 -1.22 14.55 0.79
C ILE A 54 -1.17 13.45 -0.25
N THR A 55 -0.27 13.59 -1.22
CA THR A 55 0.05 12.52 -2.18
C THR A 55 0.73 11.35 -1.47
N PRO A 56 0.72 10.13 -2.03
CA PRO A 56 1.35 8.96 -1.41
C PRO A 56 2.75 9.27 -0.88
N SER A 57 2.88 9.24 0.44
CA SER A 57 4.09 9.63 1.17
C SER A 57 4.56 8.46 2.02
N ALA A 58 5.82 8.09 1.89
CA ALA A 58 6.39 6.96 2.62
C ALA A 58 6.60 7.31 4.10
N ILE A 59 6.36 6.33 4.98
CA ILE A 59 6.69 6.40 6.40
C ILE A 59 7.58 5.21 6.77
N SER A 60 8.70 5.49 7.43
CA SER A 60 9.63 4.48 7.90
C SER A 60 10.48 5.02 9.05
N LEU A 61 11.12 4.13 9.80
CA LEU A 61 12.07 4.49 10.84
C LEU A 61 13.36 3.69 10.64
N THR A 62 14.48 4.39 10.53
CA THR A 62 15.80 3.76 10.48
C THR A 62 16.34 3.61 11.89
N LEU A 63 16.78 2.40 12.23
CA LEU A 63 17.42 2.03 13.48
C LEU A 63 18.80 1.44 13.18
N ASP A 64 19.66 1.36 14.19
CA ASP A 64 21.02 0.80 14.04
C ASP A 64 21.05 -0.61 13.42
N LYS A 65 19.99 -1.40 13.66
CA LYS A 65 19.87 -2.80 13.26
C LYS A 65 18.90 -3.03 12.09
N GLY A 66 18.35 -1.98 11.46
CA GLY A 66 17.45 -2.14 10.32
C GLY A 66 16.43 -1.02 10.15
N ILE A 67 15.51 -1.20 9.20
CA ILE A 67 14.50 -0.20 8.83
C ILE A 67 13.10 -0.75 9.11
N LEU A 68 12.37 -0.11 10.02
CA LEU A 68 10.95 -0.37 10.21
C LEU A 68 10.15 0.28 9.08
N GLY A 69 9.25 -0.48 8.46
CA GLY A 69 8.42 -0.03 7.35
C GLY A 69 8.92 -0.45 5.96
N LYS A 70 10.12 -1.03 5.86
CA LYS A 70 10.61 -1.68 4.63
C LYS A 70 10.12 -3.12 4.56
N SER A 71 9.46 -3.49 3.45
CA SER A 71 8.89 -4.82 3.18
C SER A 71 8.09 -5.37 4.38
N ALA A 72 7.33 -4.49 5.03
CA ALA A 72 6.62 -4.81 6.25
C ALA A 72 5.43 -5.74 5.96
N LYS A 73 5.21 -6.72 6.84
CA LYS A 73 4.03 -7.60 6.79
C LYS A 73 3.06 -7.20 7.89
N VAL A 74 1.81 -6.89 7.52
CA VAL A 74 0.79 -6.61 8.52
C VAL A 74 0.34 -7.91 9.19
N ILE A 75 0.48 -7.97 10.51
CA ILE A 75 0.12 -9.14 11.32
C ILE A 75 -1.31 -9.06 11.87
N LYS A 76 -1.81 -7.85 12.12
CA LYS A 76 -3.13 -7.60 12.72
C LYS A 76 -3.56 -6.16 12.46
N THR A 77 -4.86 -5.94 12.34
CA THR A 77 -5.47 -4.61 12.30
C THR A 77 -6.57 -4.50 13.36
N LYS A 78 -6.79 -3.28 13.86
CA LYS A 78 -7.90 -2.93 14.76
C LYS A 78 -8.29 -1.48 14.49
N THR A 79 -9.58 -1.20 14.40
CA THR A 79 -10.15 0.15 14.29
C THR A 79 -10.94 0.48 15.54
N GLY A 80 -11.05 1.77 15.86
CA GLY A 80 -11.79 2.30 17.01
C GLY A 80 -12.33 3.69 16.72
N SER A 81 -13.40 4.07 17.41
CA SER A 81 -13.98 5.41 17.37
C SER A 81 -13.91 6.00 18.77
N HIS A 82 -13.43 7.23 18.90
CA HIS A 82 -13.25 7.93 20.17
C HIS A 82 -13.85 9.33 20.07
N ASN A 83 -14.76 9.66 20.98
CA ASN A 83 -15.33 10.99 21.14
C ASN A 83 -14.70 11.61 22.39
N ALA A 84 -14.13 12.81 22.25
CA ALA A 84 -13.58 13.58 23.37
C ALA A 84 -14.70 14.28 24.14
#